data_AF-A0A1Q7ZJ90-F1
#
_entry.id   AF-A0A1Q7ZJ90-F1
#
_cell.length_a   1.000
_cell.length_b   1.000
_cell.length_c   1.000
_cell.angle_alpha   90.00
_cell.angle_beta   90.00
_cell.angle_gamma   90.00
#
_symmetry.space_group_name_H-M   'P 1'
#
loop_
_entity.id
_entity.type
_entity.pdbx_description
1 polymer ?
#
loop_
_entity_poly.entity_id
_entity_poly.type
_entity_poly.pdbx_seq_one_letter_code
_entity_poly.pdbx_strand_id
1 'polypeptide(L)'
;MSDELLRPFLHKIRRRPQASRPAADPPDDAGDEVPPDSILIRDVQAGPFPEAARLHSGFVPGIPRIRMTLDLGAGFRVGAAPFGRAEIEALRDFCPHLADHDCGGDDTLAFLLAGRGAGEASAGSLVDNGGEGDGLFLAHLIEHVAIEIIVAVSGRPRCSGATCAYAGRYDRFDIFLECVDPIAGRAAAVLAAALVRDLRLRRMTRLALHRRCRDLLAILVSTGGPQLVAEDAAARLGCGIDEALQTLEELVRLGYLEVVLSAYLFSSTSGVLFRKAEMRAQSG
;
A
#
# COMPACT_ATOMS: atom_id res chain seq x y z
N MET A 1 -7.19 32.50 42.44
CA MET A 1 -7.25 32.80 41.00
C MET A 1 -7.20 31.50 40.22
N SER A 2 -8.16 31.08 39.40
CA SER A 2 -9.62 31.19 39.39
C SER A 2 -10.04 30.08 38.42
N ASP A 3 -10.86 29.15 38.89
CA ASP A 3 -11.46 28.01 38.16
C ASP A 3 -12.39 28.44 36.99
N GLU A 4 -12.35 29.71 36.58
CA GLU A 4 -13.21 30.28 35.56
C GLU A 4 -12.54 30.39 34.18
N LEU A 5 -11.22 30.26 34.08
CA LEU A 5 -10.51 30.28 32.79
C LEU A 5 -10.46 28.90 32.08
N LEU A 6 -10.78 27.81 32.77
CA LEU A 6 -10.83 26.45 32.20
C LEU A 6 -12.24 26.00 31.78
N ARG A 7 -13.29 26.76 32.13
CA ARG A 7 -14.69 26.43 31.80
C ARG A 7 -15.00 26.35 30.29
N PRO A 8 -14.41 27.18 29.40
CA PRO A 8 -14.68 27.05 27.96
C PRO A 8 -14.05 25.81 27.31
N PHE A 9 -13.01 25.22 27.92
CA PHE A 9 -12.29 24.05 27.37
C PHE A 9 -12.83 22.71 27.90
N LEU A 10 -13.36 22.68 29.13
CA LEU A 10 -13.98 21.48 29.69
C LEU A 10 -15.34 21.13 29.07
N HIS A 11 -15.98 22.09 28.38
CA HIS A 11 -17.29 21.89 27.75
C HIS A 11 -17.25 21.32 26.32
N LYS A 12 -16.06 21.17 25.71
CA LYS A 12 -15.88 20.44 24.43
C LYS A 12 -15.44 18.98 24.62
N ILE A 13 -15.11 18.57 25.85
CA ILE A 13 -14.57 17.23 26.13
C ILE A 13 -15.64 16.23 26.58
N ARG A 14 -16.87 16.63 26.93
CA ARG A 14 -17.93 15.64 27.23
C ARG A 14 -19.33 16.09 26.81
N ARG A 15 -19.86 15.46 25.75
CA ARG A 15 -21.23 14.91 25.65
C ARG A 15 -21.54 14.38 24.24
N ARG A 16 -21.34 13.07 24.03
CA ARG A 16 -22.32 12.19 23.37
C ARG A 16 -21.99 10.71 23.70
N PRO A 17 -22.99 9.81 23.64
CA PRO A 17 -23.36 8.94 24.75
C PRO A 17 -22.65 7.60 24.69
N GLN A 18 -22.60 6.91 25.83
CA GLN A 18 -22.33 5.48 25.90
C GLN A 18 -23.25 4.73 24.94
N ALA A 19 -22.64 4.15 23.92
CA ALA A 19 -23.13 2.95 23.25
C ALA A 19 -21.98 1.94 23.29
N SER A 20 -22.08 1.03 24.26
CA SER A 20 -21.66 -0.36 24.23
C SER A 20 -20.38 -0.72 23.45
N ARG A 21 -19.28 -0.91 24.20
CA ARG A 21 -18.05 -1.68 23.86
C ARG A 21 -17.44 -1.44 22.47
N PRO A 22 -16.33 -0.68 22.37
CA PRO A 22 -15.38 -0.89 21.29
C PRO A 22 -14.63 -2.20 21.55
N ALA A 23 -14.46 -3.00 20.50
CA ALA A 23 -13.44 -4.04 20.49
C ALA A 23 -12.10 -3.40 20.88
N ALA A 24 -11.36 -4.06 21.76
CA ALA A 24 -10.03 -3.64 22.13
C ALA A 24 -9.19 -3.41 20.86
N ASP A 25 -8.34 -2.39 20.86
CA ASP A 25 -7.20 -2.36 19.97
C ASP A 25 -6.50 -3.72 20.05
N PRO A 26 -6.10 -4.33 18.92
CA PRO A 26 -5.31 -5.55 18.98
C PRO A 26 -4.11 -5.30 19.90
N PRO A 27 -3.74 -6.28 20.74
CA PRO A 27 -2.69 -6.10 21.71
C PRO A 27 -1.43 -5.59 21.02
N ASP A 28 -0.83 -4.59 21.65
CA ASP A 28 0.50 -4.10 21.34
C ASP A 28 1.44 -5.31 21.38
N ASP A 29 1.86 -5.83 20.22
CA ASP A 29 2.95 -6.79 20.15
C ASP A 29 4.21 -6.05 20.60
N ALA A 30 4.43 -6.14 21.91
CA ALA A 30 5.59 -5.61 22.59
C ALA A 30 6.85 -6.24 21.98
N GLY A 31 7.62 -5.45 21.23
CA GLY A 31 9.06 -5.69 21.07
C GLY A 31 9.60 -6.04 19.69
N ASP A 32 8.81 -5.99 18.61
CA ASP A 32 9.42 -6.13 17.27
C ASP A 32 10.06 -4.81 16.84
N GLU A 33 11.35 -4.66 17.14
CA GLU A 33 12.18 -3.60 16.60
C GLU A 33 12.10 -3.62 15.06
N VAL A 34 11.53 -2.57 14.48
CA VAL A 34 11.39 -2.43 13.03
C VAL A 34 12.77 -2.02 12.48
N PRO A 35 13.40 -2.83 11.61
CA PRO A 35 14.72 -2.48 11.07
C PRO A 35 14.70 -1.09 10.43
N PRO A 36 15.74 -0.25 10.63
CA PRO A 36 15.72 1.15 10.20
C PRO A 36 15.36 1.36 8.72
N ASP A 37 15.80 0.46 7.85
CA ASP A 37 15.64 0.54 6.40
C ASP A 37 14.53 -0.40 5.87
N SER A 38 13.43 -0.50 6.62
CA SER A 38 12.35 -1.44 6.30
C SER A 38 10.95 -0.81 6.29
N ILE A 39 10.09 -1.40 5.46
CA ILE A 39 8.64 -1.27 5.51
C ILE A 39 8.14 -2.64 5.90
N LEU A 40 7.61 -2.76 7.11
CA LEU A 40 7.08 -4.02 7.62
C LEU A 40 5.56 -4.01 7.50
N ILE A 41 5.03 -4.87 6.63
CA ILE A 41 3.59 -5.06 6.51
C ILE A 41 3.16 -6.00 7.62
N ARG A 42 2.47 -5.46 8.63
CA ARG A 42 1.98 -6.21 9.79
C ARG A 42 0.78 -7.06 9.43
N ASP A 43 -0.12 -6.50 8.64
CA ASP A 43 -1.34 -7.18 8.25
C ASP A 43 -1.90 -6.62 6.94
N VAL A 44 -2.63 -7.47 6.20
CA VAL A 44 -3.42 -7.05 5.04
C VAL A 44 -4.75 -7.78 5.07
N GLN A 45 -5.82 -7.04 5.36
CA GLN A 45 -7.17 -7.56 5.49
C GLN A 45 -8.08 -7.00 4.42
N ALA A 46 -9.07 -7.79 4.00
CA ALA A 46 -10.15 -7.32 3.14
C ALA A 46 -11.47 -7.33 3.91
N GLY A 47 -12.27 -6.28 3.77
CA GLY A 47 -13.50 -6.14 4.52
C GLY A 47 -14.25 -4.85 4.22
N PRO A 48 -15.42 -4.65 4.84
CA PRO A 48 -16.21 -3.45 4.62
C PRO A 48 -15.60 -2.21 5.28
N PHE A 49 -14.90 -2.36 6.41
CA PHE A 49 -14.28 -1.28 7.21
C PHE A 49 -15.15 -0.01 7.26
N PRO A 50 -16.36 -0.08 7.86
CA PRO A 50 -17.30 1.05 7.88
C PRO A 50 -16.74 2.31 8.56
N GLU A 51 -15.79 2.15 9.49
CA GLU A 51 -15.02 3.23 10.10
C GLU A 51 -14.20 4.01 9.06
N ALA A 52 -13.68 3.34 8.04
CA ALA A 52 -12.87 3.97 6.99
C ALA A 52 -13.71 4.86 6.06
N ALA A 53 -15.01 4.57 5.91
CA ALA A 53 -15.91 5.36 5.08
C ALA A 53 -16.03 6.83 5.51
N ARG A 54 -15.65 7.16 6.76
CA ARG A 54 -15.63 8.53 7.27
C ARG A 54 -14.32 9.28 7.01
N LEU A 55 -13.27 8.57 6.60
CA LEU A 55 -11.94 9.12 6.40
C LEU A 55 -11.82 9.86 5.06
N HIS A 56 -12.50 9.36 4.04
CA HIS A 56 -12.44 9.93 2.70
C HIS A 56 -13.82 9.92 2.04
N SER A 57 -14.32 11.09 1.65
CA SER A 57 -15.65 11.26 1.06
C SER A 57 -15.80 10.59 -0.31
N GLY A 58 -14.68 10.36 -1.01
CA GLY A 58 -14.65 9.64 -2.29
C GLY A 58 -14.95 8.15 -2.19
N PHE A 59 -14.89 7.57 -0.98
CA PHE A 59 -15.19 6.16 -0.77
C PHE A 59 -16.65 5.82 -1.11
N VAL A 60 -16.82 4.80 -1.95
CA VAL A 60 -18.10 4.26 -2.38
C VAL A 60 -18.69 3.36 -1.30
N PRO A 61 -19.93 3.64 -0.84
CA PRO A 61 -20.63 2.76 0.09
C PRO A 61 -20.78 1.34 -0.47
N GLY A 62 -20.56 0.33 0.38
CA GLY A 62 -20.75 -1.09 0.03
C GLY A 62 -19.62 -1.73 -0.79
N ILE A 63 -18.66 -0.95 -1.30
CA ILE A 63 -17.46 -1.52 -1.93
C ILE A 63 -16.51 -2.02 -0.82
N PRO A 64 -16.01 -3.26 -0.91
CA PRO A 64 -15.02 -3.76 0.02
C PRO A 64 -13.71 -2.98 -0.13
N ARG A 65 -12.96 -2.92 0.97
CA ARG A 65 -11.68 -2.23 1.07
C ARG A 65 -10.61 -3.23 1.50
N ILE A 66 -9.39 -2.91 1.11
CA ILE A 66 -8.17 -3.49 1.67
C ILE A 66 -7.70 -2.56 2.78
N ARG A 67 -7.41 -3.10 3.96
CA ARG A 67 -6.65 -2.42 5.01
C ARG A 67 -5.27 -3.06 5.05
N MET A 68 -4.23 -2.27 4.77
CA MET A 68 -2.84 -2.65 4.94
C MET A 68 -2.26 -1.88 6.12
N THR A 69 -1.90 -2.60 7.18
CA THR A 69 -1.23 -2.03 8.36
C THR A 69 0.27 -2.18 8.17
N LEU A 70 1.00 -1.08 8.26
CA LEU A 70 2.45 -1.04 8.07
C LEU A 70 3.16 -0.33 9.22
N ASP A 71 4.37 -0.79 9.50
CA ASP A 71 5.35 -0.11 10.34
C ASP A 71 6.54 0.35 9.47
N LEU A 72 7.01 1.58 9.71
CA LEU A 72 8.13 2.19 9.01
C LEU A 72 9.36 2.29 9.91
N GLY A 73 10.46 1.71 9.44
CA GLY A 73 11.77 1.83 10.09
C GLY A 73 12.23 3.28 10.19
N ALA A 74 13.00 3.59 11.24
CA ALA A 74 13.45 4.96 11.51
C ALA A 74 14.17 5.64 10.31
N GLY A 75 14.95 4.90 9.52
CA GLY A 75 15.63 5.42 8.33
C GLY A 75 14.67 5.86 7.21
N PHE A 76 13.45 5.32 7.20
CA PHE A 76 12.42 5.65 6.22
C PHE A 76 11.51 6.79 6.66
N ARG A 77 11.57 7.18 7.95
CA ARG A 77 10.83 8.30 8.51
C ARG A 77 11.57 9.63 8.45
N VAL A 78 12.87 9.61 8.13
CA VAL A 78 13.71 10.81 8.08
C VAL A 78 13.68 11.45 6.69
N GLY A 79 13.30 12.73 6.67
CA GLY A 79 13.42 13.61 5.50
C GLY A 79 12.15 13.68 4.64
N ALA A 80 11.74 14.91 4.31
CA ALA A 80 10.54 15.17 3.51
C ALA A 80 10.69 14.85 2.01
N ALA A 81 11.92 14.65 1.51
CA ALA A 81 12.19 14.27 0.12
C ALA A 81 12.73 12.83 0.06
N PRO A 82 11.88 11.81 -0.16
CA PRO A 82 12.27 10.42 -0.05
C PRO A 82 13.12 9.93 -1.24
N PHE A 83 13.19 10.69 -2.33
CA PHE A 83 13.73 10.22 -3.60
C PHE A 83 14.65 11.22 -4.29
N GLY A 84 15.65 10.69 -4.96
CA GLY A 84 16.43 11.45 -5.93
C GLY A 84 15.69 11.53 -7.28
N ARG A 85 16.29 12.26 -8.22
CA ARG A 85 15.71 12.48 -9.55
C ARG A 85 15.44 11.16 -10.31
N ALA A 86 16.37 10.22 -10.27
CA ALA A 86 16.24 8.94 -10.96
C ALA A 86 15.09 8.09 -10.39
N GLU A 87 14.93 8.11 -9.06
CA GLU A 87 13.83 7.41 -8.39
C GLU A 87 12.46 8.06 -8.71
N ILE A 88 12.40 9.39 -8.79
CA ILE A 88 11.18 10.12 -9.21
C ILE A 88 10.83 9.82 -10.67
N GLU A 89 11.82 9.84 -11.57
CA GLU A 89 11.60 9.51 -12.99
C GLU A 89 11.08 8.07 -13.13
N ALA A 90 11.70 7.11 -12.43
CA ALA A 90 11.25 5.73 -12.45
C ALA A 90 9.85 5.54 -11.84
N LEU A 91 9.52 6.28 -10.78
CA LEU A 91 8.19 6.28 -10.19
C LEU A 91 7.16 6.80 -11.20
N ARG A 92 7.44 7.89 -11.90
CA ARG A 92 6.56 8.43 -12.95
C ARG A 92 6.41 7.48 -14.14
N ASP A 93 7.48 6.78 -14.52
CA ASP A 93 7.39 5.76 -15.57
C ASP A 93 6.51 4.57 -15.16
N PHE A 94 6.50 4.23 -13.86
CA PHE A 94 5.68 3.14 -13.34
C PHE A 94 4.23 3.56 -13.10
N CYS A 95 4.06 4.77 -12.57
CA CYS A 95 2.84 5.41 -12.14
C CYS A 95 2.66 6.74 -12.89
N PRO A 96 2.32 6.71 -14.20
CA PRO A 96 2.25 7.90 -15.05
C PRO A 96 1.18 8.91 -14.65
N HIS A 97 0.10 8.49 -13.98
CA HIS A 97 -1.02 9.36 -13.57
C HIS A 97 -0.92 9.80 -12.11
N LEU A 98 0.20 9.50 -11.44
CA LEU A 98 0.38 9.78 -10.02
C LEU A 98 0.23 11.27 -9.70
N ALA A 99 0.69 12.14 -10.61
CA ALA A 99 0.58 13.59 -10.46
C ALA A 99 -0.85 14.12 -10.60
N ASP A 100 -1.76 13.32 -11.19
CA ASP A 100 -3.16 13.70 -11.42
C ASP A 100 -4.08 13.28 -10.26
N HIS A 101 -3.52 12.61 -9.23
CA HIS A 101 -4.29 12.17 -8.07
C HIS A 101 -4.74 13.35 -7.19
N ASP A 102 -6.04 13.41 -6.91
CA ASP A 102 -6.61 14.38 -5.97
C ASP A 102 -6.32 13.95 -4.52
N CYS A 103 -5.49 14.72 -3.83
CA CYS A 103 -5.06 14.46 -2.45
C CYS A 103 -5.97 15.16 -1.40
N GLY A 104 -7.04 15.83 -1.82
CA GLY A 104 -8.11 16.31 -0.91
C GLY A 104 -7.75 17.40 0.10
N GLY A 105 -6.54 17.96 0.12
CA GLY A 105 -6.24 19.07 1.03
C GLY A 105 -4.82 19.60 1.13
N ASP A 106 -3.79 18.80 0.83
CA ASP A 106 -2.39 19.24 0.90
C ASP A 106 -1.65 18.77 -0.36
N ASP A 107 -0.93 19.67 -1.04
CA ASP A 107 -0.10 19.43 -2.24
C ASP A 107 1.14 18.54 -1.95
N THR A 108 1.01 17.64 -0.97
CA THR A 108 2.02 16.74 -0.43
C THR A 108 2.62 15.85 -1.52
N LEU A 109 1.78 15.25 -2.37
CA LEU A 109 2.27 14.39 -3.45
C LEU A 109 3.03 15.19 -4.51
N ALA A 110 2.52 16.37 -4.87
CA ALA A 110 3.20 17.28 -5.80
C ALA A 110 4.57 17.72 -5.25
N PHE A 111 4.66 17.99 -3.95
CA PHE A 111 5.93 18.30 -3.27
C PHE A 111 6.93 17.13 -3.34
N LEU A 112 6.48 15.90 -3.03
CA LEU A 112 7.30 14.69 -3.11
C LEU A 112 7.82 14.45 -4.55
N LEU A 113 6.97 14.66 -5.54
CA LEU A 113 7.29 14.46 -6.96
C LEU A 113 8.11 15.60 -7.57
N ALA A 114 8.12 16.79 -6.97
CA ALA A 114 8.91 17.92 -7.45
C ALA A 114 10.42 17.77 -7.15
N GLY A 115 10.81 16.82 -6.29
CA GLY A 115 12.21 16.60 -5.91
C GLY A 115 12.86 17.83 -5.26
N ARG A 116 12.06 18.80 -4.80
CA ARG A 116 12.56 19.98 -4.11
C ARG A 116 12.94 19.55 -2.69
N GLY A 117 14.23 19.67 -2.38
CA GLY A 117 14.71 19.52 -1.01
C GLY A 117 13.97 20.47 -0.06
N ALA A 118 13.99 20.15 1.22
CA ALA A 118 13.32 20.85 2.33
C ALA A 118 13.66 22.35 2.51
N GLY A 119 14.36 22.98 1.56
CA GLY A 119 14.72 24.40 1.59
C GLY A 119 13.73 25.37 0.95
N GLU A 120 12.70 24.90 0.23
CA GLU A 120 11.77 25.80 -0.49
C GLU A 120 10.27 25.52 -0.30
N ALA A 121 9.88 24.44 0.39
CA ALA A 121 8.50 24.34 0.87
C ALA A 121 8.33 25.30 2.05
N SER A 122 7.52 26.33 1.82
CA SER A 122 6.97 27.30 2.76
C SER A 122 7.21 26.96 4.25
N ALA A 123 7.90 27.88 4.93
CA ALA A 123 8.14 27.96 6.35
C ALA A 123 6.85 28.11 7.19
N GLY A 124 5.92 27.15 7.09
CA GLY A 124 4.59 27.22 7.70
C GLY A 124 4.11 26.00 8.48
N SER A 125 4.74 24.81 8.36
CA SER A 125 4.33 23.66 9.21
C SER A 125 5.31 22.50 9.37
N LEU A 126 6.48 22.51 8.73
CA LEU A 126 7.52 21.53 9.04
C LEU A 126 8.41 22.11 10.13
N VAL A 127 7.91 22.06 11.37
CA VAL A 127 8.76 22.37 12.53
C VAL A 127 9.85 21.30 12.56
N ASP A 128 11.06 21.69 12.17
CA ASP A 128 12.28 20.97 12.50
C ASP A 128 12.45 21.04 14.02
N ASN A 129 11.73 20.15 14.69
CA ASN A 129 11.62 20.11 16.14
C ASN A 129 12.62 19.10 16.73
N GLY A 130 13.74 18.81 16.06
CA GLY A 130 14.71 17.80 16.55
C GLY A 130 14.07 16.47 16.95
N GLY A 131 12.90 16.16 16.37
CA GLY A 131 11.95 15.14 16.80
C GLY A 131 12.00 13.92 15.90
N GLU A 132 11.48 12.81 16.40
CA GLU A 132 11.35 11.57 15.63
C GLU A 132 10.69 11.84 14.27
N GLY A 133 11.34 11.41 13.19
CA GLY A 133 10.80 11.58 11.84
C GLY A 133 9.39 10.98 11.72
N ASP A 134 8.52 11.67 10.99
CA ASP A 134 7.16 11.24 10.68
C ASP A 134 7.12 10.49 9.34
N GLY A 135 6.67 9.23 9.38
CA GLY A 135 6.53 8.38 8.20
C GLY A 135 5.31 8.66 7.33
N LEU A 136 4.44 9.60 7.71
CA LEU A 136 3.16 9.86 7.04
C LEU A 136 3.31 10.14 5.54
N PHE A 137 4.33 10.92 5.14
CA PHE A 137 4.60 11.21 3.73
C PHE A 137 4.86 9.94 2.90
N LEU A 138 5.61 8.99 3.46
CA LEU A 138 5.93 7.75 2.78
C LEU A 138 4.72 6.81 2.74
N ALA A 139 3.97 6.72 3.83
CA ALA A 139 2.72 5.94 3.88
C ALA A 139 1.69 6.45 2.87
N HIS A 140 1.51 7.78 2.79
CA HIS A 140 0.62 8.43 1.84
C HIS A 140 1.07 8.21 0.38
N LEU A 141 2.37 8.23 0.12
CA LEU A 141 2.87 7.84 -1.20
C LEU A 141 2.54 6.38 -1.54
N ILE A 142 2.73 5.45 -0.61
CA ILE A 142 2.39 4.02 -0.81
C ILE A 142 0.92 3.87 -1.16
N GLU A 143 0.04 4.62 -0.50
CA GLU A 143 -1.40 4.67 -0.83
C GLU A 143 -1.62 5.06 -2.30
N HIS A 144 -1.07 6.17 -2.77
CA HIS A 144 -1.28 6.61 -4.15
C HIS A 144 -0.68 5.66 -5.18
N VAL A 145 0.49 5.09 -4.91
CA VAL A 145 1.08 4.05 -5.76
C VAL A 145 0.16 2.82 -5.80
N ALA A 146 -0.43 2.43 -4.66
CA ALA A 146 -1.37 1.31 -4.61
C ALA A 146 -2.67 1.60 -5.37
N ILE A 147 -3.23 2.81 -5.25
CA ILE A 147 -4.39 3.28 -6.03
C ILE A 147 -4.13 3.10 -7.52
N GLU A 148 -2.97 3.55 -8.00
CA GLU A 148 -2.64 3.48 -9.42
C GLU A 148 -2.46 2.05 -9.91
N ILE A 149 -1.81 1.20 -9.11
CA ILE A 149 -1.69 -0.23 -9.42
C ILE A 149 -3.07 -0.89 -9.45
N ILE A 150 -3.96 -0.59 -8.49
CA ILE A 150 -5.32 -1.14 -8.45
C ILE A 150 -6.12 -0.71 -9.67
N VAL A 151 -6.05 0.57 -10.07
CA VAL A 151 -6.70 1.08 -11.28
C VAL A 151 -6.21 0.33 -12.52
N ALA A 152 -4.88 0.22 -12.68
CA ALA A 152 -4.26 -0.48 -13.80
C ALA A 152 -4.65 -1.97 -13.87
N VAL A 153 -4.68 -2.65 -12.71
CA VAL A 153 -4.98 -4.08 -12.62
C VAL A 153 -6.46 -4.39 -12.79
N SER A 154 -7.33 -3.60 -12.18
CA SER A 154 -8.77 -3.87 -12.14
C SER A 154 -9.52 -3.36 -13.38
N GLY A 155 -8.88 -2.52 -14.20
CA GLY A 155 -9.51 -1.84 -15.33
C GLY A 155 -10.63 -0.87 -14.90
N ARG A 156 -10.76 -0.58 -13.60
CA ARG A 156 -11.74 0.39 -13.10
C ARG A 156 -11.19 1.80 -13.29
N PRO A 157 -12.04 2.79 -13.61
CA PRO A 157 -11.58 4.15 -13.90
C PRO A 157 -11.11 4.91 -12.65
N ARG A 158 -11.40 4.39 -11.44
CA ARG A 158 -11.02 5.03 -10.19
C ARG A 158 -10.85 4.02 -9.06
N CYS A 159 -10.01 4.40 -8.11
CA CYS A 159 -9.87 3.81 -6.79
C CYS A 159 -9.68 4.96 -5.81
N SER A 160 -10.34 4.91 -4.65
CA SER A 160 -10.05 5.82 -3.55
C SER A 160 -9.20 5.13 -2.49
N GLY A 161 -8.47 5.92 -1.72
CA GLY A 161 -7.72 5.45 -0.57
C GLY A 161 -7.84 6.41 0.61
N ALA A 162 -7.30 5.98 1.74
CA ALA A 162 -7.00 6.85 2.86
C ALA A 162 -5.83 6.29 3.68
N THR A 163 -4.88 7.14 4.06
CA THR A 163 -3.83 6.85 5.03
C THR A 163 -4.20 7.37 6.41
N CYS A 164 -4.02 6.55 7.44
CA CYS A 164 -4.28 6.89 8.84
C CYS A 164 -3.07 6.59 9.71
N ALA A 165 -2.60 7.59 10.43
CA ALA A 165 -1.60 7.42 11.48
C ALA A 165 -2.26 6.93 12.78
N TYR A 166 -1.56 6.08 13.52
CA TYR A 166 -2.00 5.68 14.86
C TYR A 166 -1.72 6.81 15.85
N ALA A 167 -2.64 7.01 16.81
CA ALA A 167 -2.48 8.07 17.81
C ALA A 167 -1.19 7.87 18.62
N GLY A 168 -0.33 8.89 18.65
CA GLY A 168 0.95 8.83 19.36
C GLY A 168 2.03 7.95 18.71
N ARG A 169 1.84 7.52 17.46
CA ARG A 169 2.81 6.75 16.67
C ARG A 169 3.22 7.54 15.42
N TYR A 170 4.52 7.59 15.14
CA TYR A 170 5.08 8.23 13.94
C TYR A 170 5.50 7.23 12.85
N ASP A 171 5.36 5.94 13.15
CA ASP A 171 5.88 4.84 12.37
C ASP A 171 4.83 3.83 11.95
N ARG A 172 3.64 3.84 12.56
CA ARG A 172 2.57 2.89 12.27
C ARG A 172 1.38 3.55 11.57
N PHE A 173 0.97 2.96 10.46
CA PHE A 173 -0.08 3.49 9.61
C PHE A 173 -1.02 2.39 9.11
N ASP A 174 -2.30 2.71 9.02
CA ASP A 174 -3.28 1.94 8.25
C ASP A 174 -3.51 2.64 6.90
N ILE A 175 -3.36 1.89 5.81
CA ILE A 175 -3.75 2.34 4.46
C ILE A 175 -5.00 1.58 4.04
N PHE A 176 -6.07 2.33 3.75
CA PHE A 176 -7.32 1.81 3.21
C PHE A 176 -7.37 2.03 1.71
N LEU A 177 -7.77 1.01 0.94
CA LEU A 177 -7.86 1.07 -0.52
C LEU A 177 -9.16 0.42 -0.99
N GLU A 178 -9.88 1.04 -1.92
CA GLU A 178 -11.06 0.41 -2.52
C GLU A 178 -10.68 -0.67 -3.52
N CYS A 179 -11.15 -1.90 -3.30
CA CYS A 179 -10.92 -2.95 -4.29
C CYS A 179 -12.02 -4.02 -4.22
N VAL A 180 -12.66 -4.27 -5.36
CA VAL A 180 -13.71 -5.30 -5.48
C VAL A 180 -13.17 -6.72 -5.50
N ASP A 181 -11.90 -6.90 -5.87
CA ASP A 181 -11.21 -8.19 -5.83
C ASP A 181 -10.21 -8.14 -4.66
N PRO A 182 -10.54 -8.76 -3.51
CA PRO A 182 -9.69 -8.76 -2.32
C PRO A 182 -8.26 -9.24 -2.56
N ILE A 183 -8.10 -10.25 -3.42
CA ILE A 183 -6.81 -10.92 -3.65
C ILE A 183 -5.94 -10.04 -4.55
N ALA A 184 -6.55 -9.46 -5.60
CA ALA A 184 -5.85 -8.49 -6.45
C ALA A 184 -5.50 -7.21 -5.67
N GLY A 185 -6.42 -6.69 -4.86
CA GLY A 185 -6.19 -5.51 -4.02
C GLY A 185 -5.07 -5.72 -3.01
N ARG A 186 -5.02 -6.88 -2.34
CA ARG A 186 -3.91 -7.28 -1.47
C ARG A 186 -2.59 -7.25 -2.23
N ALA A 187 -2.53 -7.94 -3.36
CA ALA A 187 -1.30 -8.05 -4.15
C ALA A 187 -0.81 -6.68 -4.63
N ALA A 188 -1.73 -5.82 -5.07
CA ALA A 188 -1.43 -4.45 -5.48
C ALA A 188 -0.90 -3.59 -4.32
N ALA A 189 -1.51 -3.66 -3.14
CA ALA A 189 -1.07 -2.92 -1.96
C ALA A 189 0.35 -3.33 -1.51
N VAL A 190 0.61 -4.64 -1.47
CA VAL A 190 1.95 -5.17 -1.11
C VAL A 190 2.98 -4.80 -2.18
N LEU A 191 2.61 -4.86 -3.46
CA LEU A 191 3.49 -4.45 -4.57
C LEU A 191 3.84 -2.96 -4.49
N ALA A 192 2.88 -2.10 -4.13
CA ALA A 192 3.12 -0.68 -3.94
C ALA A 192 4.16 -0.41 -2.84
N ALA A 193 3.99 -1.05 -1.68
CA ALA A 193 4.95 -0.95 -0.58
C ALA A 193 6.34 -1.47 -0.98
N ALA A 194 6.41 -2.59 -1.72
CA ALA A 194 7.67 -3.14 -2.21
C ALA A 194 8.36 -2.22 -3.24
N LEU A 195 7.59 -1.61 -4.15
CA LEU A 195 8.08 -0.65 -5.14
C LEU A 195 8.67 0.58 -4.45
N VAL A 196 7.91 1.20 -3.53
CA VAL A 196 8.34 2.38 -2.78
C VAL A 196 9.59 2.09 -1.96
N ARG A 197 9.63 0.94 -1.28
CA ARG A 197 10.84 0.48 -0.55
C ARG A 197 12.03 0.36 -1.49
N ASP A 198 11.88 -0.33 -2.62
CA ASP A 198 13.00 -0.59 -3.52
C ASP A 198 13.50 0.71 -4.16
N LEU A 199 12.62 1.67 -4.47
CA LEU A 199 13.01 3.03 -4.87
C LEU A 199 13.78 3.76 -3.76
N ARG A 200 13.29 3.69 -2.51
CA ARG A 200 13.96 4.33 -1.36
C ARG A 200 15.36 3.76 -1.12
N LEU A 201 15.53 2.46 -1.34
CA LEU A 201 16.81 1.76 -1.24
C LEU A 201 17.65 1.83 -2.54
N ARG A 202 17.20 2.58 -3.55
CA ARG A 202 17.85 2.73 -4.86
C ARG A 202 18.09 1.40 -5.61
N ARG A 203 17.22 0.41 -5.38
CA ARG A 203 17.26 -0.93 -5.98
C ARG A 203 16.53 -0.96 -7.33
N MET A 204 16.95 -0.09 -8.24
CA MET A 204 16.28 0.15 -9.54
C MET A 204 16.17 -1.10 -10.42
N THR A 205 17.05 -2.08 -10.24
CA THR A 205 17.02 -3.36 -10.99
C THR A 205 15.76 -4.19 -10.72
N ARG A 206 15.08 -3.99 -9.58
CA ARG A 206 13.83 -4.69 -9.22
C ARG A 206 12.61 -4.14 -9.97
N LEU A 207 12.70 -2.94 -10.56
CA LEU A 207 11.56 -2.28 -11.21
C LEU A 207 11.01 -3.06 -12.40
N ALA A 208 11.87 -3.75 -13.16
CA ALA A 208 11.43 -4.60 -14.27
C ALA A 208 10.53 -5.74 -13.79
N LEU A 209 10.87 -6.37 -12.65
CA LEU A 209 10.04 -7.40 -12.04
C LEU A 209 8.72 -6.82 -11.55
N HIS A 210 8.73 -5.66 -10.88
CA HIS A 210 7.51 -4.99 -10.41
C HIS A 210 6.55 -4.69 -11.57
N ARG A 211 7.08 -4.26 -12.73
CA ARG A 211 6.27 -4.00 -13.94
C ARG A 211 5.63 -5.29 -14.45
N ARG A 212 6.42 -6.36 -14.60
CA ARG A 212 5.88 -7.67 -14.99
C ARG A 212 4.84 -8.19 -14.00
N CYS A 213 5.03 -7.98 -12.70
CA CYS A 213 4.05 -8.36 -11.68
C CYS A 213 2.72 -7.62 -11.88
N ARG A 214 2.77 -6.29 -12.03
CA ARG A 214 1.58 -5.46 -12.34
C ARG A 214 0.90 -5.92 -13.62
N ASP A 215 1.66 -6.12 -14.69
CA ASP A 215 1.13 -6.45 -16.02
C ASP A 215 0.52 -7.85 -16.04
N LEU A 216 1.20 -8.86 -15.47
CA LEU A 216 0.64 -10.21 -15.34
C LEU A 216 -0.58 -10.23 -14.44
N LEU A 217 -0.56 -9.48 -13.33
CA LEU A 217 -1.71 -9.34 -12.44
C LEU A 217 -2.93 -8.76 -13.18
N ALA A 218 -2.74 -7.69 -13.98
CA ALA A 218 -3.79 -7.11 -14.82
C ALA A 218 -4.35 -8.11 -15.85
N ILE A 219 -3.48 -8.88 -16.49
CA ILE A 219 -3.88 -9.94 -17.45
C ILE A 219 -4.70 -11.02 -16.73
N LEU A 220 -4.28 -11.46 -15.55
CA LEU A 220 -4.98 -12.51 -14.79
C LEU A 220 -6.33 -12.05 -14.26
N VAL A 221 -6.43 -10.80 -13.78
CA VAL A 221 -7.70 -10.22 -13.32
C VAL A 221 -8.69 -10.06 -14.48
N SER A 222 -8.24 -9.56 -15.62
CA SER A 222 -9.11 -9.34 -16.79
C SER A 222 -9.58 -10.64 -17.46
N THR A 223 -8.75 -11.69 -17.46
CA THR A 223 -9.09 -12.98 -18.09
C THR A 223 -9.83 -13.94 -17.15
N GLY A 224 -9.86 -13.65 -15.84
CA GLY A 224 -10.36 -14.57 -14.82
C GLY A 224 -9.57 -15.89 -14.74
N GLY A 225 -8.37 -15.94 -15.35
CA GLY A 225 -7.59 -17.15 -15.57
C GLY A 225 -7.24 -17.84 -14.24
N PRO A 226 -7.81 -19.03 -13.94
CA PRO A 226 -7.69 -19.61 -12.61
C PRO A 226 -6.32 -20.25 -12.38
N GLN A 227 -5.62 -20.65 -13.46
CA GLN A 227 -4.39 -21.41 -13.42
C GLN A 227 -3.48 -21.03 -14.59
N LEU A 228 -2.16 -21.07 -14.37
CA LEU A 228 -1.15 -20.84 -15.40
C LEU A 228 0.17 -21.55 -15.07
N VAL A 229 0.91 -21.89 -16.13
CA VAL A 229 2.30 -22.35 -16.04
C VAL A 229 3.28 -21.24 -16.47
N ALA A 230 4.57 -21.47 -16.28
CA ALA A 230 5.62 -20.51 -16.64
C ALA A 230 5.61 -20.16 -18.14
N GLU A 231 5.37 -21.15 -18.99
CA GLU A 231 5.30 -20.99 -20.43
C GLU A 231 4.14 -20.07 -20.86
N ASP A 232 2.97 -20.20 -20.21
CA ASP A 232 1.82 -19.31 -20.44
C ASP A 232 2.11 -17.88 -19.97
N ALA A 233 2.73 -17.72 -18.80
CA ALA A 233 3.14 -16.41 -18.29
C ALA A 233 4.15 -15.75 -19.23
N ALA A 234 5.15 -16.50 -19.70
CA ALA A 234 6.17 -16.02 -20.63
C ALA A 234 5.54 -15.52 -21.94
N ALA A 235 4.62 -16.30 -22.52
CA ALA A 235 3.89 -15.93 -23.73
C ALA A 235 3.04 -14.66 -23.53
N ARG A 236 2.32 -14.55 -22.41
CA ARG A 236 1.47 -13.39 -22.09
C ARG A 236 2.26 -12.11 -21.83
N LEU A 237 3.43 -12.24 -21.22
CA LEU A 237 4.32 -11.12 -20.90
C LEU A 237 5.30 -10.77 -22.03
N GLY A 238 5.42 -11.62 -23.05
CA GLY A 238 6.43 -11.47 -24.10
C GLY A 238 7.86 -11.53 -23.57
N CYS A 239 8.13 -12.38 -22.57
CA CYS A 239 9.42 -12.46 -21.88
C CYS A 239 9.98 -13.90 -21.84
N GLY A 240 11.20 -14.06 -21.32
CA GLY A 240 11.81 -15.39 -21.14
C GLY A 240 11.15 -16.22 -20.03
N ILE A 241 11.30 -17.55 -20.09
CA ILE A 241 10.73 -18.46 -19.07
C ILE A 241 11.26 -18.14 -17.66
N ASP A 242 12.54 -17.82 -17.51
CA ASP A 242 13.12 -17.47 -16.21
C ASP A 242 12.50 -16.20 -15.61
N GLU A 243 12.23 -15.19 -16.44
CA GLU A 243 11.60 -13.95 -16.01
C GLU A 243 10.12 -14.17 -15.66
N ALA A 244 9.44 -15.04 -16.40
CA ALA A 244 8.08 -15.44 -16.11
C ALA A 244 7.99 -16.21 -14.78
N LEU A 245 8.91 -17.15 -14.52
CA LEU A 245 9.02 -17.87 -13.24
C LEU A 245 9.26 -16.90 -12.08
N GLN A 246 10.20 -15.97 -12.21
CA GLN A 246 10.44 -14.95 -11.19
C GLN A 246 9.18 -14.12 -10.92
N THR A 247 8.42 -13.79 -11.96
CA THR A 247 7.17 -13.02 -11.84
C THR A 247 6.08 -13.83 -11.13
N LEU A 248 5.95 -15.12 -11.46
CA LEU A 248 5.00 -16.03 -10.81
C LEU A 248 5.33 -16.25 -9.34
N GLU A 249 6.60 -16.48 -9.01
CA GLU A 249 7.07 -16.58 -7.63
C GLU A 249 6.81 -15.29 -6.83
N GLU A 250 7.05 -14.14 -7.45
CA GLU A 250 6.76 -12.85 -6.80
C GLU A 250 5.25 -12.68 -6.59
N LEU A 251 4.39 -13.05 -7.55
CA LEU A 251 2.94 -13.04 -7.35
C LEU A 251 2.46 -14.03 -6.26
N VAL A 252 3.21 -15.11 -5.99
CA VAL A 252 2.99 -15.97 -4.82
C VAL A 252 3.38 -15.23 -3.54
N ARG A 253 4.53 -14.55 -3.50
CA ARG A 253 4.94 -13.73 -2.33
C ARG A 253 3.95 -12.59 -2.04
N LEU A 254 3.41 -11.97 -3.09
CA LEU A 254 2.34 -10.96 -3.02
C LEU A 254 0.99 -11.57 -2.62
N GLY A 255 0.89 -12.90 -2.54
CA GLY A 255 -0.31 -13.67 -2.15
C GLY A 255 -1.45 -13.61 -3.16
N TYR A 256 -1.15 -13.30 -4.43
CA TYR A 256 -2.12 -13.44 -5.52
C TYR A 256 -2.25 -14.88 -6.00
N LEU A 257 -1.11 -15.58 -6.08
CA LEU A 257 -1.01 -16.96 -6.54
C LEU A 257 -0.62 -17.90 -5.41
N GLU A 258 -0.89 -19.18 -5.61
CA GLU A 258 -0.32 -20.28 -4.85
C GLU A 258 0.25 -21.35 -5.79
N VAL A 259 1.24 -22.08 -5.28
CA VAL A 259 1.94 -23.13 -6.01
C VAL A 259 1.23 -24.46 -5.83
N VAL A 260 0.94 -25.13 -6.94
CA VAL A 260 0.35 -26.48 -6.96
C VAL A 260 1.29 -27.41 -7.72
N LEU A 261 1.73 -28.46 -7.05
CA LEU A 261 2.48 -29.53 -7.70
C LEU A 261 1.51 -30.38 -8.52
N SER A 262 1.82 -30.59 -9.80
CA SER A 262 1.00 -31.45 -10.67
C SER A 262 1.90 -32.44 -11.40
N ALA A 263 1.68 -33.73 -11.12
CA ALA A 263 2.43 -34.81 -11.73
C ALA A 263 2.15 -35.02 -13.23
N TYR A 264 1.17 -34.29 -13.80
CA TYR A 264 0.67 -34.52 -15.17
C TYR A 264 0.49 -33.21 -15.97
N LEU A 265 1.47 -32.32 -15.96
CA LEU A 265 1.49 -31.17 -16.87
C LEU A 265 2.24 -31.54 -18.15
N PHE A 266 1.50 -31.94 -19.18
CA PHE A 266 2.06 -32.19 -20.53
C PHE A 266 2.60 -30.90 -21.19
N SER A 267 2.24 -29.73 -20.67
CA SER A 267 2.55 -28.41 -21.21
C SER A 267 3.58 -27.62 -20.40
N SER A 268 4.12 -28.16 -19.31
CA SER A 268 5.18 -27.47 -18.54
C SER A 268 6.39 -28.35 -18.32
N THR A 269 7.56 -27.76 -18.59
CA THR A 269 8.86 -28.36 -18.31
C THR A 269 9.19 -28.39 -16.81
N SER A 270 8.48 -27.59 -16.00
CA SER A 270 8.73 -27.43 -14.56
C SER A 270 7.94 -28.40 -13.68
N GLY A 271 6.83 -28.97 -14.17
CA GLY A 271 5.89 -29.75 -13.35
C GLY A 271 5.13 -28.93 -12.29
N VAL A 272 5.20 -27.60 -12.37
CA VAL A 272 4.58 -26.67 -11.42
C VAL A 272 3.45 -25.89 -12.08
N LEU A 273 2.31 -25.83 -11.40
CA LEU A 273 1.17 -25.00 -11.76
C LEU A 273 1.02 -23.89 -10.73
N PHE A 274 0.66 -22.69 -11.19
CA PHE A 274 0.28 -21.59 -10.32
C PHE A 274 -1.21 -21.36 -10.47
N ARG A 275 -1.92 -21.18 -9.36
CA ARG A 275 -3.35 -20.86 -9.37
C ARG A 275 -3.65 -19.65 -8.53
N LYS A 276 -4.74 -18.95 -8.82
CA LYS A 276 -5.22 -17.85 -7.98
C LYS A 276 -5.43 -18.37 -6.55
N ALA A 277 -4.90 -17.65 -5.56
CA ALA A 277 -5.09 -17.99 -4.17
C ALA A 277 -6.57 -17.94 -3.80
N GLU A 278 -7.03 -18.81 -2.92
CA GLU A 278 -8.38 -18.73 -2.36
C GLU A 278 -8.37 -17.83 -1.14
N MET A 279 -9.39 -16.97 -0.98
CA MET A 279 -9.57 -16.26 0.28
C MET A 279 -9.87 -17.28 1.37
N ARG A 280 -8.91 -17.50 2.26
CA ARG A 280 -9.19 -18.20 3.51
C ARG A 280 -10.11 -17.30 4.33
N ALA A 281 -11.36 -17.69 4.49
CA ALA A 281 -12.29 -17.02 5.39
C ALA A 281 -11.67 -17.04 6.79
N GLN A 282 -11.20 -15.88 7.26
CA GLN A 282 -10.85 -15.71 8.66
C GLN A 282 -12.17 -15.80 9.43
N SER A 283 -12.36 -16.92 10.12
CA SER A 283 -13.47 -17.09 11.06
C SER A 283 -13.18 -16.11 12.21
N GLY A 284 -14.12 -15.18 12.44
CA GLY A 284 -14.00 -14.10 13.42
C GLY A 284 -13.98 -14.55 14.87
#